data_AF-A0A2W2I3Z4-F1
#
_entry.id   AF-A0A2W2I3Z4-F1
#
_cell.length_a   1.000
_cell.length_b   1.000
_cell.length_c   1.000
_cell.angle_alpha   90.00
_cell.angle_beta   90.00
_cell.angle_gamma   90.00
#
_symmetry.space_group_name_H-M   'P 1'
#
loop_
_entity.id
_entity.type
_entity.pdbx_description
1 polymer ?
#
loop_
_entity_poly.entity_id
_entity_poly.type
_entity_poly.pdbx_seq_one_letter_code
_entity_poly.pdbx_strand_id
1 'polypeptide(L)' 'MRKALTKIGAGTALLAGSIFLAQAPAQAAQWYAAGYYSSYGACDAAGDEMKAEGAAWSTDCRKKGSRWQLWYYR' A
#
# COMPACT_ATOMS: atom_id res chain seq x y z
N MET A 1 24.29 35.92 44.11
CA MET A 1 23.58 35.06 43.13
C MET A 1 24.42 34.91 41.87
N ARG A 2 24.89 33.70 41.54
CA ARG A 2 25.10 33.20 40.17
C ARG A 2 25.51 31.73 40.25
N LYS A 3 24.68 30.89 39.63
CA LYS A 3 24.81 29.45 39.39
C LYS A 3 25.95 29.18 38.41
N ALA A 4 26.55 27.99 38.49
CA ALA A 4 26.80 27.08 37.35
C ALA A 4 27.57 25.85 37.88
N LEU A 5 26.88 24.78 38.28
CA LEU A 5 26.52 23.63 37.44
C LEU A 5 27.73 22.99 36.73
N THR A 6 28.26 21.99 37.42
CA THR A 6 28.88 20.77 36.94
C THR A 6 28.40 20.35 35.55
N LYS A 7 29.31 20.06 34.63
CA LYS A 7 29.54 18.69 34.14
C LYS A 7 30.71 18.64 33.16
N ILE A 8 31.61 17.72 33.48
CA ILE A 8 32.80 17.29 32.75
C ILE A 8 32.37 16.86 31.34
N GLY A 9 33.03 17.46 30.35
CA GLY A 9 32.94 17.04 28.97
C GLY A 9 33.92 15.92 28.63
N ALA A 10 33.77 15.48 27.38
CA ALA A 10 34.66 14.68 26.55
C ALA A 10 34.57 13.15 26.67
N GLY A 11 34.39 12.52 25.49
CA GLY A 11 34.82 11.14 25.24
C GLY A 11 33.76 10.23 24.63
N THR A 12 33.23 10.55 23.44
CA THR A 12 33.40 9.75 22.20
C THR A 12 32.99 8.27 22.24
N ALA A 13 31.92 7.95 21.50
CA ALA A 13 31.95 6.85 20.53
C ALA A 13 30.88 7.10 19.46
N LEU A 14 31.35 7.39 18.25
CA LEU A 14 30.56 7.41 17.02
C LEU A 14 29.94 6.04 16.80
N LEU A 15 28.73 5.98 16.22
CA LEU A 15 28.46 5.19 15.01
C LEU A 15 27.02 5.42 14.52
N ALA A 16 26.95 5.93 13.29
CA ALA A 16 26.00 5.56 12.25
C ALA A 16 24.50 5.56 12.60
N GLY A 17 23.86 6.68 12.30
CA GLY A 17 22.40 6.77 12.14
C GLY A 17 22.01 7.45 10.83
N SER A 18 22.79 7.23 9.77
CA SER A 18 22.37 7.62 8.42
C SER A 18 21.21 6.73 7.99
N ILE A 19 19.97 7.12 8.26
CA ILE A 19 18.84 6.88 7.35
C ILE A 19 17.87 8.08 7.48
N PHE A 20 18.19 9.17 6.76
CA PHE A 20 17.13 9.84 6.00
C PHE A 20 16.51 8.76 5.12
N LEU A 21 15.23 8.45 5.31
CA LEU A 21 14.30 7.78 4.38
C LEU A 21 13.18 7.13 5.22
N ALA A 22 12.28 7.93 5.77
CA ALA A 22 10.91 7.44 5.92
C ALA A 22 10.27 7.49 4.51
N GLN A 23 10.69 6.57 3.66
CA GLN A 23 9.98 6.22 2.43
C GLN A 23 8.63 5.64 2.86
N ALA A 24 7.62 6.50 2.94
CA ALA A 24 6.27 6.06 2.71
C ALA A 24 5.83 6.71 1.39
N PRO A 25 5.95 6.01 0.24
CA PRO A 25 5.03 6.29 -0.85
C PRO A 25 3.64 5.89 -0.33
N ALA A 26 2.98 6.80 0.38
CA ALA A 26 1.59 6.63 0.74
C ALA A 26 0.80 6.60 -0.58
N GLN A 27 0.07 5.51 -0.77
CA GLN A 27 -0.79 5.18 -1.92
C GLN A 27 -0.07 4.47 -3.08
N ALA A 28 0.71 3.43 -2.77
CA ALA A 28 0.75 2.30 -3.69
C ALA A 28 -0.66 1.69 -3.72
N ALA A 29 -1.28 1.74 -4.90
CA ALA A 29 -2.62 1.24 -5.11
C ALA A 29 -2.77 -0.23 -4.63
N GLN A 30 -3.51 -0.50 -3.55
CA GLN A 30 -3.67 -1.86 -3.02
C GLN A 30 -4.74 -2.61 -3.81
N TRP A 31 -4.31 -3.57 -4.61
CA TRP A 31 -5.18 -4.44 -5.40
C TRP A 31 -5.47 -5.73 -4.66
N TYR A 32 -6.74 -6.13 -4.63
CA TYR A 32 -7.19 -7.36 -4.00
C TYR A 32 -8.02 -8.18 -4.98
N ALA A 33 -7.85 -9.50 -4.95
CA ALA A 33 -8.63 -10.39 -5.80
C ALA A 33 -10.00 -10.69 -5.17
N ALA A 34 -11.08 -10.44 -5.91
CA ALA A 34 -12.46 -10.73 -5.50
C ALA A 34 -12.92 -12.14 -5.91
N GLY A 35 -12.56 -12.59 -7.11
CA GLY A 35 -13.12 -13.84 -7.63
C GLY A 35 -12.50 -14.29 -8.95
N TYR A 36 -12.78 -15.54 -9.33
CA TYR A 36 -12.31 -16.15 -10.59
C TYR A 36 -13.47 -16.56 -11.50
N TYR A 37 -13.37 -16.24 -12.79
CA TYR A 37 -14.39 -16.40 -13.80
C TYR A 37 -13.87 -17.23 -14.99
N SER A 38 -14.76 -17.93 -15.67
CA SER A 38 -14.43 -18.80 -16.82
C SER A 38 -14.20 -18.03 -18.12
N SER A 39 -14.74 -16.81 -18.24
CA SER A 39 -14.60 -15.95 -19.41
C SER A 39 -14.39 -14.49 -19.00
N TYR A 40 -13.90 -13.67 -19.93
CA TYR A 40 -13.73 -12.23 -19.70
C TYR A 40 -15.08 -11.57 -19.45
N GLY A 41 -16.10 -11.86 -20.28
CA GLY A 41 -17.43 -11.25 -20.14
C GLY A 41 -18.11 -11.51 -18.80
N ALA A 42 -17.91 -12.70 -18.20
CA ALA A 42 -18.43 -12.97 -16.86
C ALA A 42 -17.68 -12.20 -15.76
N CYS A 43 -16.38 -11.94 -15.95
CA CYS A 43 -15.61 -11.11 -15.04
C CYS A 43 -16.02 -9.63 -15.15
N ASP A 44 -16.16 -9.14 -16.38
CA ASP A 44 -16.50 -7.75 -16.70
C ASP A 44 -17.90 -7.39 -16.16
N ALA A 45 -18.89 -8.27 -16.39
CA ALA A 45 -20.24 -8.10 -15.85
C ALA A 45 -20.27 -8.04 -14.31
N ALA A 46 -19.51 -8.90 -13.63
CA ALA A 46 -19.38 -8.85 -12.17
C ALA A 46 -18.68 -7.56 -11.70
N GLY A 47 -17.74 -7.03 -12.48
CA GLY A 47 -17.11 -5.74 -12.24
C GLY A 47 -18.09 -4.57 -12.37
N ASP A 48 -19.02 -4.64 -13.32
CA ASP A 48 -20.04 -3.61 -13.56
C ASP A 48 -21.18 -3.67 -12.54
N GLU A 49 -21.59 -4.87 -12.10
CA GLU A 49 -22.52 -5.03 -10.97
C GLU A 49 -21.98 -4.35 -9.72
N MET A 50 -20.69 -4.55 -9.40
CA MET A 50 -20.05 -3.92 -8.25
C MET A 50 -20.01 -2.37 -8.36
N LYS A 51 -19.77 -1.83 -9.57
CA LYS A 51 -19.84 -0.37 -9.80
C LYS A 51 -21.28 0.15 -9.62
N ALA A 52 -22.27 -0.60 -10.08
CA ALA A 52 -23.68 -0.23 -9.98
C ALA A 52 -24.18 -0.23 -8.53
N GLU A 53 -23.66 -1.12 -7.69
CA GLU A 53 -23.91 -1.15 -6.24
C GLU A 53 -23.26 0.02 -5.47
N GLY A 54 -22.53 0.91 -6.17
CA GLY A 54 -21.87 2.05 -5.57
C GLY A 54 -20.61 1.67 -4.79
N ALA A 55 -20.01 0.51 -5.08
CA ALA A 55 -18.72 0.15 -4.49
C ALA A 55 -17.70 1.21 -4.89
N ALA A 56 -17.06 1.83 -3.90
CA ALA A 56 -16.07 2.89 -4.07
C ALA A 56 -14.72 2.39 -4.65
N TRP A 57 -14.69 1.17 -5.19
CA TRP A 57 -13.49 0.49 -5.62
C TRP A 57 -13.45 0.43 -7.15
N SER A 58 -12.32 0.79 -7.76
CA SER A 58 -12.12 0.56 -9.18
C SER A 58 -11.93 -0.94 -9.43
N THR A 59 -12.70 -1.52 -10.35
CA THR A 59 -12.60 -2.95 -10.70
C THR A 59 -11.78 -3.15 -11.98
N ASP A 60 -11.04 -4.25 -12.06
CA ASP A 60 -10.21 -4.63 -13.21
C ASP A 60 -10.21 -6.16 -13.41
N CYS A 61 -10.34 -6.60 -14.65
CA CYS A 61 -10.39 -8.02 -15.00
C CYS A 61 -9.08 -8.50 -15.61
N ARG A 62 -8.36 -9.38 -14.90
CA ARG A 62 -7.04 -9.88 -15.29
C ARG A 62 -7.08 -11.37 -15.58
N LYS A 63 -6.40 -11.81 -16.64
CA LYS A 63 -6.26 -13.24 -16.93
C LYS A 63 -5.13 -13.84 -16.09
N LYS A 64 -5.42 -14.92 -15.36
CA LYS A 64 -4.44 -15.70 -14.59
C LYS A 64 -4.52 -17.17 -15.00
N GLY A 65 -3.57 -17.60 -15.83
CA GLY A 65 -3.61 -18.92 -16.46
C GLY A 65 -4.79 -19.05 -17.43
N SER A 66 -5.61 -20.09 -17.24
CA SER A 66 -6.81 -20.34 -18.04
C SER A 66 -8.06 -19.60 -17.55
N ARG A 67 -7.99 -18.89 -16.42
CA ARG A 67 -9.14 -18.22 -15.79
C ARG A 67 -8.99 -16.71 -15.79
N TRP A 68 -10.12 -16.01 -15.74
CA TRP A 68 -10.18 -14.57 -15.50
C TRP A 68 -10.35 -14.30 -14.01
N GLN A 69 -9.80 -13.20 -13.51
CA GLN A 69 -9.83 -12.83 -12.11
C GLN A 69 -10.24 -11.37 -11.98
N LEU A 70 -11.26 -11.10 -11.18
CA LEU A 70 -11.69 -9.75 -10.84
C LEU A 70 -10.81 -9.23 -9.70
N TRP A 71 -10.23 -8.07 -9.91
CA TRP A 71 -9.45 -7.33 -8.93
C TRP A 71 -10.14 -6.02 -8.62
N TYR A 72 -10.10 -5.60 -7.36
CA TYR A 72 -10.59 -4.29 -6.93
C TYR A 72 -9.47 -3.47 -6.32
N TYR A 73 -9.54 -2.17 -6.55
CA TYR A 73 -8.63 -1.16 -6.03
C TYR A 73 -9.37 -0.23 -5.07
N ARG A 74 -8.86 -0.06 -3.84
CA ARG A 74 -9.40 0.87 -2.84
C ARG A 74 -8.72 2.22 -2.88
#